data_AF-A0A1H4V2A5-F1
#
_entry.id   AF-A0A1H4V2A5-F1
#
_cell.length_a   1.000
_cell.length_b   1.000
_cell.length_c   1.000
_cell.angle_alpha   90.00
_cell.angle_beta   90.00
_cell.angle_gamma   90.00
#
_symmetry.space_group_name_H-M   'P 1'
#
loop_
_entity.id
_entity.type
_entity.pdbx_description
1 polymer ?
#
loop_
_entity_poly.entity_id
_entity_poly.type
_entity_poly.pdbx_seq_one_letter_code
_entity_poly.pdbx_strand_id
1 'polypeptide(L)' 'MPDLRVSHSDEGLLEVQDEASRAWWTVGPSDILGERAIISGTGRAVSTDGPTGRRILRAVSIFESESAHG' A
#
# COMPACT_ATOMS: atom_id res chain seq x y z
N MET A 1 4.28 -7.73 13.99
CA MET A 1 4.20 -6.66 12.97
C MET A 1 2.91 -6.89 12.24
N PRO A 2 2.10 -5.86 11.94
CA PRO A 2 0.74 -6.15 11.55
C PRO A 2 0.76 -6.73 10.13
N ASP A 3 -0.09 -7.73 9.88
CA ASP A 3 -0.04 -8.73 8.81
C ASP A 3 -0.30 -8.17 7.39
N LEU A 4 0.41 -7.11 7.01
CA LEU A 4 0.33 -6.54 5.67
C LEU A 4 1.39 -7.15 4.78
N ARG A 5 0.94 -7.92 3.79
CA ARG A 5 1.76 -8.38 2.67
C ARG A 5 1.68 -7.36 1.55
N VAL A 6 2.83 -6.96 1.01
CA VAL A 6 2.93 -6.04 -0.13
C VAL A 6 3.50 -6.79 -1.33
N SER A 7 2.95 -6.54 -2.52
CA SER A 7 3.43 -7.10 -3.79
C SER A 7 3.24 -6.13 -4.95
N HIS A 8 3.99 -6.34 -6.03
CA HIS A 8 3.72 -5.67 -7.29
C HIS A 8 2.50 -6.28 -7.97
N SER A 9 1.65 -5.43 -8.55
CA SER A 9 0.64 -5.82 -9.54
C SER A 9 1.24 -5.81 -10.95
N ASP A 10 0.56 -6.48 -11.86
CA ASP A 10 0.92 -6.51 -13.29
C ASP A 10 0.78 -5.13 -13.96
N GLU A 11 0.05 -4.19 -13.34
CA GLU A 11 -0.19 -2.83 -13.86
C GLU A 11 0.80 -1.79 -13.31
N GLY A 12 1.85 -2.20 -12.61
CA GLY A 12 2.84 -1.30 -12.03
C GLY A 12 2.36 -0.57 -10.76
N LEU A 13 1.26 -1.01 -10.17
CA LEU A 13 0.77 -0.58 -8.86
C LEU A 13 1.28 -1.51 -7.76
N LEU A 14 1.19 -1.09 -6.51
CA LEU A 14 1.42 -1.97 -5.37
C LEU A 14 0.10 -2.49 -4.81
N GLU A 15 0.06 -3.78 -4.50
CA GLU A 15 -1.05 -4.41 -3.79
C GLU A 15 -0.65 -4.62 -2.35
N VAL A 16 -1.58 -4.33 -1.44
CA VAL A 16 -1.42 -4.52 -0.01
C VAL A 16 -2.57 -5.37 0.48
N GLN A 17 -2.25 -6.48 1.15
CA GLN A 17 -3.24 -7.40 1.71
C GLN A 17 -3.03 -7.54 3.21
N ASP A 18 -4.09 -7.35 4.00
CA ASP A 18 -4.12 -7.72 5.41
C ASP A 18 -4.51 -9.19 5.54
N GLU A 19 -3.57 -10.05 5.93
CA GLU A 19 -3.77 -11.51 5.92
C GLU A 19 -4.78 -11.97 6.98
N ALA A 20 -4.89 -11.25 8.10
CA ALA A 20 -5.81 -11.56 9.17
C ALA A 20 -7.27 -11.25 8.80
N SER A 21 -7.50 -10.07 8.20
CA SER A 21 -8.85 -9.62 7.83
C SER A 21 -9.25 -9.92 6.39
N ARG A 22 -8.32 -10.42 5.57
CA ARG A 22 -8.45 -10.57 4.10
C ARG A 22 -8.81 -9.27 3.37
N ALA A 23 -8.63 -8.13 4.01
CA ALA A 23 -8.80 -6.83 3.36
C ALA A 23 -7.67 -6.61 2.35
N TRP A 24 -7.98 -5.94 1.24
CA TRP A 24 -7.01 -5.64 0.20
C TRP A 24 -7.13 -4.19 -0.26
N TRP A 25 -6.00 -3.62 -0.67
CA TRP A 25 -5.86 -2.27 -1.17
C TRP A 25 -4.87 -2.23 -2.33
N THR A 26 -5.10 -1.29 -3.23
CA THR A 26 -4.15 -0.90 -4.27
C THR A 26 -3.56 0.46 -3.91
N VAL A 27 -2.25 0.59 -4.03
CA VAL A 27 -1.51 1.82 -3.78
C VAL A 27 -0.89 2.26 -5.10
N GLY A 28 -1.24 3.48 -5.50
CA GLY A 28 -0.71 4.10 -6.71
C GLY A 28 0.76 4.52 -6.58
N PRO A 29 1.40 4.86 -7.70
CA PRO A 29 2.72 5.50 -7.68
C PRO A 29 2.67 6.81 -6.88
N SER A 30 3.82 7.21 -6.33
CA SER A 30 3.95 8.55 -5.76
C SER A 30 3.89 9.59 -6.87
N ASP A 31 3.13 10.66 -6.66
CA ASP A 31 3.12 11.81 -7.57
C ASP A 31 4.35 12.73 -7.36
N ILE A 32 4.36 13.87 -8.04
CA ILE A 32 5.47 14.84 -7.96
C ILE A 32 5.63 15.49 -6.57
N LEU A 33 4.58 15.46 -5.75
CA LEU A 33 4.59 15.96 -4.38
C LEU A 33 4.92 14.84 -3.37
N GLY A 34 5.09 13.60 -3.84
CA GLY A 34 5.30 12.43 -2.99
C GLY A 34 4.01 11.86 -2.40
N GLU A 35 2.84 12.35 -2.84
CA GLU A 35 1.55 11.86 -2.39
C GLU A 35 1.19 10.55 -3.10
N ARG A 36 0.44 9.69 -2.41
CA ARG A 36 0.01 8.38 -2.92
C ARG A 36 -1.49 8.21 -2.75
N ALA A 37 -2.14 7.68 -3.78
CA ALA A 37 -3.53 7.27 -3.69
C ALA A 37 -3.62 5.84 -3.13
N ILE A 38 -4.54 5.61 -2.20
CA ILE A 38 -4.88 4.28 -1.68
C ILE A 38 -6.34 4.00 -1.99
N ILE A 39 -6.60 2.94 -2.75
CA ILE A 39 -7.94 2.49 -3.11
C ILE A 39 -8.18 1.14 -2.44
N SER A 40 -9.23 1.03 -1.65
CA SER A 40 -9.67 -0.25 -1.09
C SER A 40 -10.22 -1.17 -2.16
N GLY A 41 -10.28 -2.46 -1.85
CA GLY A 41 -10.85 -3.45 -2.74
C GLY A 41 -12.31 -3.30 -3.14
N THR A 42 -13.02 -2.35 -2.51
CA THR A 42 -14.39 -1.99 -2.86
C THR A 42 -14.46 -0.75 -3.77
N GLY A 43 -13.31 -0.24 -4.24
CA GLY A 43 -13.20 0.97 -5.04
C GLY A 43 -13.27 2.27 -4.24
N ARG A 44 -13.31 2.22 -2.90
CA ARG A 44 -13.33 3.42 -2.05
C ARG A 44 -11.94 3.93 -1.78
N ALA A 45 -11.73 5.24 -1.94
CA ALA A 45 -10.52 5.91 -1.50
C ALA A 45 -10.34 5.79 0.02
N VAL A 46 -9.10 5.55 0.45
CA VAL A 46 -8.70 5.49 1.84
C VAL A 46 -7.83 6.70 2.16
N SER A 47 -8.17 7.41 3.24
CA SER A 47 -7.36 8.52 3.72
C SER A 47 -5.96 8.05 4.09
N THR A 48 -4.95 8.72 3.55
CA THR A 48 -3.52 8.50 3.81
C THR A 48 -3.10 8.96 5.20
N ASP A 49 -3.72 10.01 5.74
CA ASP A 49 -3.45 10.53 7.09
C ASP A 49 -4.17 9.73 8.20
N GLY A 50 -5.17 8.94 7.81
CA GLY A 50 -5.87 8.04 8.70
C GLY A 50 -4.96 6.92 9.25
N PRO A 51 -5.33 6.28 10.38
CA PRO A 51 -4.56 5.17 10.94
C PRO A 51 -4.32 4.03 9.93
N THR A 52 -5.33 3.70 9.14
CA THR A 52 -5.25 2.67 8.09
C THR A 52 -4.29 3.08 6.97
N GLY A 53 -4.44 4.29 6.42
CA GLY A 53 -3.57 4.79 5.35
C GLY A 53 -2.11 4.84 5.77
N ARG A 54 -1.82 5.38 6.96
CA ARG A 54 -0.44 5.41 7.49
C ARG A 54 0.16 4.02 7.66
N ARG A 55 -0.63 3.03 8.10
CA ARG A 55 -0.18 1.64 8.23
C ARG A 55 0.16 1.05 6.85
N ILE A 56 -0.67 1.29 5.84
CA ILE A 56 -0.46 0.84 4.45
C ILE A 56 0.80 1.49 3.86
N LEU A 57 0.94 2.81 3.96
CA LEU A 57 2.10 3.53 3.41
C LEU A 57 3.41 3.11 4.09
N ARG A 58 3.38 2.82 5.39
CA ARG A 58 4.54 2.29 6.10
C ARG A 58 4.96 0.91 5.56
N ALA A 59 4.01 0.00 5.32
CA ALA A 59 4.31 -1.31 4.76
C ALA A 59 4.91 -1.20 3.34
N VAL A 60 4.33 -0.33 2.51
CA VAL A 60 4.86 -0.01 1.17
C VAL A 60 6.29 0.51 1.24
N SER A 61 6.56 1.49 2.11
CA SER A 61 7.90 2.06 2.26
C SER A 61 8.96 1.02 2.66
N ILE A 62 8.60 0.06 3.53
CA ILE A 62 9.50 -1.03 3.92
C ILE A 62 9.78 -1.94 2.71
N PHE A 63 8.74 -2.39 2.02
CA PHE A 63 8.84 -3.24 0.84
C PHE A 63 9.71 -2.63 -0.27
N GLU A 64 9.50 -1.34 -0.57
CA GLU A 64 10.30 -0.61 -1.56
C GLU A 64 11.77 -0.48 -1.14
N SER A 65 12.02 -0.24 0.16
CA SER A 65 13.38 -0.15 0.69
C SER A 65 14.11 -1.49 0.59
N GLU A 66 13.42 -2.60 0.88
CA GLU A 66 13.98 -3.94 0.74
C GLU A 66 14.26 -4.29 -0.72
N SER A 67 13.34 -3.95 -1.63
CA SER A 67 13.46 -4.21 -3.07
C SER A 67 14.58 -3.39 -3.73
N ALA A 68 14.93 -2.22 -3.19
CA ALA A 68 16.01 -1.39 -3.70
C ALA A 68 17.43 -1.91 -3.33
N HIS A 69 17.54 -2.83 -2.38
CA HIS A 69 18.82 -3.35 -1.87
C HIS A 69 19.05 -4.84 -2.21
N GLY A 70 18.15 -5.46 -2.97
CA GLY A 70 18.27 -6.85 -3.47
C GLY A 70 18.68 -6.89 -4.93
#